data_AF-A0A1G6KCM7-F1
#
_entry.id   AF-A0A1G6KCM7-F1
#
_cell.length_a   1.000
_cell.length_b   1.000
_cell.length_c   1.000
_cell.angle_alpha   90.00
_cell.angle_beta   90.00
_cell.angle_gamma   90.00
#
_symmetry.space_group_name_H-M   'P 1'
#
loop_
_entity.id
_entity.type
_entity.pdbx_description
1 polymer ?
#
loop_
_entity_poly.entity_id
_entity_poly.type
_entity_poly.pdbx_seq_one_letter_code
_entity_poly.pdbx_strand_id
1 'polypeptide(L)'
;MQIHIEASDLPGRDCGPDSDFPGFTDIHVGVQRKDRPGELLGLHPGDAPSASWTLDCTATATADGVEVAGPYVQNRLGGRFVYLSWGTVDEAGVFTMFRRAKLMFSDIEPEILESAARTGHLTGRLGLTDAKGQPLCARVRPPRIVWSATGGA
;
A
#
# COMPACT_ATOMS: atom_id res chain seq x y z
N MET A 1 -16.21 2.87 -5.78
CA MET A 1 -15.17 3.84 -5.36
C MET A 1 -13.83 3.31 -5.82
N GLN A 2 -12.98 4.16 -6.40
CA GLN A 2 -11.61 3.83 -6.78
C GLN A 2 -10.65 4.37 -5.72
N ILE A 3 -9.75 3.51 -5.25
CA ILE A 3 -8.65 3.91 -4.38
C ILE A 3 -7.40 4.02 -5.23
N HIS A 4 -6.82 5.21 -5.33
CA HIS A 4 -5.53 5.46 -5.94
C HIS A 4 -4.46 5.49 -4.85
N ILE A 5 -3.40 4.72 -5.02
CA ILE A 5 -2.20 4.78 -4.18
C ILE A 5 -1.10 5.33 -5.08
N GLU A 6 -0.58 6.49 -4.72
CA GLU A 6 0.48 7.19 -5.44
C GLU A 6 1.72 7.23 -4.57
N ALA A 7 2.78 6.62 -5.07
CA ALA A 7 3.98 6.38 -4.30
C ALA A 7 5.22 6.93 -5.00
N SER A 8 6.13 7.47 -4.20
CA SER A 8 7.42 8.03 -4.62
C SER A 8 8.51 7.57 -3.66
N ASP A 9 9.75 8.04 -3.83
CA ASP A 9 10.84 7.81 -2.87
C ASP A 9 11.01 6.31 -2.59
N LEU A 10 11.19 5.50 -3.64
CA LEU A 10 11.40 4.06 -3.51
C LEU A 10 12.84 3.76 -3.05
N PRO A 11 13.07 2.65 -2.32
CA PRO A 11 14.32 2.41 -1.58
C PRO A 11 15.50 1.96 -2.45
N GLY A 12 15.30 1.77 -3.75
CA GLY A 12 16.26 1.16 -4.66
C GLY A 12 16.09 -0.36 -4.80
N ARG A 13 16.87 -0.95 -5.71
CA ARG A 13 16.89 -2.39 -6.01
C ARG A 13 17.67 -3.19 -4.98
N ASP A 14 18.61 -2.53 -4.32
CA ASP A 14 19.61 -3.15 -3.45
C ASP A 14 19.64 -2.38 -2.13
N CYS A 15 19.17 -3.03 -1.07
CA CYS A 15 19.25 -2.51 0.28
C CYS A 15 20.13 -3.45 1.11
N GLY A 16 21.25 -2.94 1.62
CA GLY A 16 22.18 -3.72 2.45
C GLY A 16 21.59 -4.11 3.81
N PRO A 17 22.25 -5.03 4.54
CA PRO A 17 21.83 -5.43 5.87
C PRO A 17 21.93 -4.29 6.90
N ASP A 18 21.05 -4.33 7.90
CA ASP A 18 21.03 -3.48 9.10
C ASP A 18 20.57 -4.32 10.31
N SER A 19 20.62 -3.74 11.51
CA SER A 19 20.12 -4.23 12.79
C SER A 19 18.86 -5.12 12.74
N ASP A 20 17.85 -4.75 11.97
CA ASP A 20 16.56 -5.45 11.84
C ASP A 20 16.18 -5.79 10.39
N PHE A 21 17.15 -5.76 9.48
CA PHE A 21 16.93 -6.01 8.06
C PHE A 21 18.05 -6.88 7.48
N PRO A 22 17.75 -8.09 6.99
CA PRO A 22 18.77 -8.99 6.44
C PRO A 22 19.50 -8.45 5.20
N GLY A 23 18.94 -7.46 4.52
CA GLY A 23 19.38 -7.00 3.21
C GLY A 23 18.82 -7.86 2.08
N PHE A 24 18.46 -7.21 0.98
CA PHE A 24 17.89 -7.85 -0.21
C PHE A 24 18.33 -7.13 -1.48
N THR A 25 18.43 -7.88 -2.57
CA THR A 25 18.65 -7.41 -3.93
C THR A 25 17.42 -7.74 -4.77
N ASP A 26 17.31 -7.15 -5.96
CA ASP A 26 16.15 -7.36 -6.84
C ASP A 26 14.80 -6.99 -6.15
N ILE A 27 14.82 -5.90 -5.36
CA ILE A 27 13.65 -5.50 -4.58
C ILE A 27 12.55 -4.98 -5.51
N HIS A 28 11.33 -5.42 -5.21
CA HIS A 28 10.08 -5.01 -5.85
C HIS A 28 8.96 -4.76 -4.82
N VAL A 29 7.95 -3.99 -5.23
CA VAL A 29 6.73 -3.72 -4.45
C VAL A 29 5.47 -3.92 -5.26
N GLY A 30 4.44 -4.49 -4.64
CA GLY A 30 3.11 -4.57 -5.22
C GLY A 30 2.01 -4.56 -4.16
N VAL A 31 0.76 -4.37 -4.58
CA VAL A 31 -0.40 -4.44 -3.68
C VAL A 31 -0.86 -5.88 -3.53
N GLN A 32 -0.86 -6.38 -2.31
CA GLN A 32 -1.19 -7.79 -2.03
C GLN A 32 -2.69 -8.05 -2.10
N ARG A 33 -3.08 -9.07 -2.87
CA ARG A 33 -4.47 -9.54 -2.88
C ARG A 33 -4.87 -10.11 -1.52
N LYS A 34 -6.14 -9.89 -1.16
CA LYS A 34 -6.75 -10.52 0.02
C LYS A 34 -6.80 -12.04 -0.19
N ASP A 35 -6.47 -12.76 0.87
CA ASP A 35 -6.48 -14.24 0.94
C ASP A 35 -5.55 -14.96 -0.05
N ARG A 36 -4.75 -14.22 -0.85
CA ARG A 36 -3.81 -14.77 -1.83
C ARG A 36 -2.47 -14.02 -1.79
N PRO A 37 -1.58 -14.34 -0.82
CA PRO A 37 -0.35 -13.57 -0.59
C PRO A 37 0.63 -13.51 -1.76
N GLY A 38 0.62 -14.51 -2.66
CA GLY A 38 1.46 -14.53 -3.86
C GLY A 38 0.88 -13.77 -5.06
N GLU A 39 -0.38 -13.32 -4.99
CA GLU A 39 -0.98 -12.51 -6.06
C GLU A 39 -0.81 -11.03 -5.73
N LEU A 40 -0.01 -10.33 -6.55
CA LEU A 40 0.24 -8.91 -6.44
C LEU A 40 -0.36 -8.15 -7.62
N LEU A 41 -0.94 -6.99 -7.33
CA LEU A 41 -1.30 -6.01 -8.35
C LEU A 41 -0.15 -5.03 -8.56
N GLY A 42 0.20 -4.80 -9.83
CA GLY A 42 1.17 -3.78 -10.24
C GLY A 42 2.52 -3.94 -9.57
N LEU A 43 3.30 -4.93 -9.96
CA LEU A 43 4.64 -5.10 -9.42
C LEU A 43 5.57 -4.01 -9.99
N HIS A 44 6.19 -3.22 -9.12
CA HIS A 44 7.13 -2.16 -9.50
C HIS A 44 8.52 -2.47 -8.96
N PRO A 45 9.60 -2.23 -9.74
CA PRO A 45 10.96 -2.35 -9.25
C PRO A 45 11.25 -1.25 -8.22
N GLY A 46 12.10 -1.56 -7.23
CA GLY A 46 12.43 -0.67 -6.11
C GLY A 46 13.18 0.60 -6.51
N ASP A 47 13.66 0.74 -7.73
CA ASP A 47 14.28 1.94 -8.30
C ASP A 47 13.38 2.70 -9.27
N ALA A 48 12.10 2.30 -9.42
CA ALA A 48 11.17 3.08 -10.22
C ALA A 48 11.04 4.51 -9.66
N PRO A 49 10.91 5.54 -10.53
CA PRO A 49 10.77 6.93 -10.07
C PRO A 49 9.47 7.13 -9.25
N SER A 50 8.46 6.31 -9.52
CA SER A 50 7.17 6.28 -8.83
C SER A 50 6.50 4.92 -9.00
N ALA A 51 5.55 4.61 -8.12
CA ALA A 51 4.65 3.47 -8.25
C ALA A 51 3.20 3.92 -8.03
N SER A 52 2.27 3.33 -8.78
CA SER A 52 0.86 3.72 -8.72
C SER A 52 -0.06 2.52 -8.84
N TRP A 53 -1.08 2.46 -7.99
CA TRP A 53 -2.10 1.40 -8.04
C TRP A 53 -3.49 2.00 -8.00
N THR A 54 -4.41 1.40 -8.75
CA THR A 54 -5.84 1.70 -8.66
C THR A 54 -6.58 0.45 -8.20
N LEU A 55 -7.39 0.58 -7.16
CA LEU A 55 -8.16 -0.51 -6.57
C LEU A 55 -9.65 -0.21 -6.69
N ASP A 56 -10.37 -1.06 -7.41
CA ASP A 56 -11.83 -1.00 -7.44
C ASP A 56 -12.41 -1.56 -6.14
N CYS A 57 -13.16 -0.72 -5.44
CA CYS A 57 -13.74 -1.01 -4.13
C CYS A 57 -15.21 -0.63 -4.06
N THR A 58 -15.94 -1.33 -3.20
CA THR A 58 -17.27 -0.94 -2.72
C THR A 58 -17.11 -0.09 -1.46
N ALA A 59 -17.78 1.05 -1.40
CA ALA A 59 -17.92 1.87 -0.21
C ALA A 59 -19.40 1.88 0.19
N THR A 60 -19.69 1.48 1.43
CA THR A 60 -21.03 1.37 1.98
C THR A 60 -21.13 2.26 3.20
N ALA A 61 -22.07 3.21 3.21
CA ALA A 61 -22.36 3.99 4.41
C ALA A 61 -23.04 3.09 5.46
N THR A 62 -22.56 3.16 6.70
CA THR A 62 -23.10 2.45 7.87
C THR A 62 -23.35 3.44 9.01
N ALA A 63 -23.94 2.97 10.11
CA ALA A 63 -24.11 3.78 11.31
C ALA A 63 -22.77 4.20 11.95
N ASP A 64 -21.70 3.44 11.69
CA ASP A 64 -20.36 3.64 12.28
C ASP A 64 -19.38 4.33 11.30
N GLY A 65 -19.87 4.80 10.15
CA GLY A 65 -19.09 5.48 9.11
C GLY A 65 -19.10 4.74 7.77
N VAL A 66 -18.06 4.94 6.96
CA VAL A 66 -17.96 4.28 5.64
C VAL A 66 -17.20 2.97 5.77
N GLU A 67 -17.86 1.88 5.39
CA GLU A 67 -17.24 0.57 5.25
C GLU A 67 -16.74 0.35 3.82
N VAL A 68 -15.45 0.01 3.67
CA VAL A 68 -14.84 -0.24 2.36
C VAL A 68 -14.48 -1.71 2.20
N ALA A 69 -14.79 -2.29 1.04
CA ALA A 69 -14.48 -3.67 0.70
C ALA A 69 -13.96 -3.79 -0.73
N GLY A 70 -13.09 -4.77 -0.98
CA GLY A 70 -12.53 -5.03 -2.31
C GLY A 70 -11.56 -6.20 -2.30
N PRO A 71 -11.08 -6.65 -3.48
CA PRO A 71 -10.16 -7.78 -3.60
C PRO A 71 -8.78 -7.52 -2.98
N TYR A 72 -8.39 -6.26 -2.81
CA TYR A 72 -7.12 -5.84 -2.22
C TYR A 72 -7.27 -5.18 -0.84
N VAL A 73 -8.49 -5.07 -0.33
CA VAL A 73 -8.79 -4.55 1.01
C VAL A 73 -8.84 -5.71 1.99
N GLN A 74 -7.81 -5.81 2.82
CA GLN A 74 -7.73 -6.79 3.91
C GLN A 74 -8.78 -6.44 4.99
N ASN A 75 -9.36 -7.45 5.63
CA ASN A 75 -10.40 -7.28 6.66
C ASN A 75 -10.17 -8.20 7.88
N ARG A 76 -8.91 -8.33 8.31
CA ARG A 76 -8.47 -9.23 9.38
C ARG A 76 -7.72 -8.47 10.47
N LEU A 77 -7.54 -9.08 11.64
CA LEU A 77 -6.73 -8.52 12.75
C LEU A 77 -7.19 -7.13 13.20
N GLY A 78 -8.51 -6.91 13.24
CA GLY A 78 -9.11 -5.71 13.87
C GLY A 78 -9.23 -4.48 12.97
N GLY A 79 -9.12 -4.59 11.64
CA GLY A 79 -9.39 -3.45 10.78
C GLY A 79 -9.38 -3.73 9.28
N ARG A 80 -9.64 -2.67 8.52
CA ARG A 80 -9.58 -2.63 7.06
C ARG A 80 -8.37 -1.87 6.59
N PHE A 81 -7.61 -2.45 5.66
CA PHE A 81 -6.36 -1.88 5.20
C PHE A 81 -5.90 -2.46 3.87
N VAL A 82 -4.97 -1.78 3.20
CA VAL A 82 -4.26 -2.28 2.02
C VAL A 82 -2.85 -2.73 2.43
N TYR A 83 -2.37 -3.84 1.85
CA TYR A 83 -0.99 -4.28 2.02
C TYR A 83 -0.13 -3.85 0.82
N LEU A 84 0.94 -3.11 1.10
CA LEU A 84 2.09 -3.03 0.20
C LEU A 84 3.07 -4.13 0.61
N SER A 85 3.42 -5.01 -0.33
CA SER A 85 4.32 -6.13 -0.09
C SER A 85 5.63 -5.94 -0.83
N TRP A 86 6.72 -6.01 -0.08
CA TRP A 86 8.07 -6.01 -0.58
C TRP A 86 8.58 -7.43 -0.71
N GLY A 87 9.27 -7.70 -1.81
CA GLY A 87 9.86 -9.00 -2.08
C GLY A 87 10.92 -8.93 -3.14
N THR A 88 11.61 -10.04 -3.30
CA THR A 88 12.56 -10.26 -4.39
C THR A 88 11.87 -11.02 -5.51
N VAL A 89 12.33 -10.85 -6.73
CA VAL A 89 11.90 -11.66 -7.88
C VAL A 89 13.10 -12.46 -8.34
N ASP A 90 12.95 -13.79 -8.47
CA ASP A 90 14.02 -14.64 -8.97
C ASP A 90 14.07 -14.68 -10.51
N GLU A 91 15.04 -15.38 -11.07
CA GLU A 91 15.21 -15.54 -12.52
C GLU A 91 13.99 -16.17 -13.22
N ALA A 92 13.18 -16.94 -12.49
CA ALA A 92 11.95 -17.54 -12.98
C ALA A 92 10.73 -16.60 -12.87
N GLY A 93 10.92 -15.38 -12.35
CA GLY A 93 9.86 -14.40 -12.14
C GLY A 93 9.04 -14.66 -10.87
N VAL A 94 9.50 -15.52 -9.96
CA VAL A 94 8.77 -15.85 -8.72
C VAL A 94 9.02 -14.79 -7.67
N PHE A 95 7.94 -14.17 -7.19
CA PHE A 95 7.99 -13.21 -6.11
C PHE A 95 8.07 -13.88 -4.74
N THR A 96 9.10 -13.55 -3.97
CA THR A 96 9.27 -13.98 -2.57
C THR A 96 9.21 -12.78 -1.63
N MET A 97 8.11 -12.70 -0.86
CA MET A 97 7.87 -11.61 0.09
C MET A 97 8.83 -11.69 1.29
N PHE A 98 9.42 -10.55 1.67
CA PHE A 98 10.20 -10.44 2.92
C PHE A 98 9.65 -9.40 3.91
N ARG A 99 8.86 -8.42 3.46
CA ARG A 99 8.39 -7.32 4.32
C ARG A 99 7.09 -6.72 3.81
N ARG A 100 6.31 -6.06 4.68
CA ARG A 100 5.03 -5.42 4.35
C ARG A 100 4.80 -4.10 5.07
N ALA A 101 4.08 -3.21 4.41
CA ALA A 101 3.45 -2.03 4.99
C ALA A 101 1.92 -2.14 4.94
N LYS A 102 1.23 -1.58 5.94
CA LYS A 102 -0.24 -1.51 6.03
C LYS A 102 -0.69 -0.07 5.91
N LEU A 103 -1.61 0.18 4.98
CA LEU A 103 -2.32 1.45 4.83
C LEU A 103 -3.71 1.28 5.45
N MET A 104 -3.86 1.69 6.72
CA MET A 104 -5.08 1.43 7.48
C MET A 104 -6.16 2.46 7.16
N PHE A 105 -7.39 2.01 6.96
CA PHE A 105 -8.51 2.93 6.74
C PHE A 105 -8.94 3.65 8.02
N SER A 106 -8.62 3.08 9.19
CA SER A 106 -8.79 3.76 10.48
C SER A 106 -7.78 4.88 10.73
N ASP A 107 -6.80 5.07 9.86
CA ASP A 107 -5.91 6.25 9.86
C ASP A 107 -6.39 7.36 8.89
N ILE A 108 -7.54 7.17 8.23
CA ILE A 108 -8.15 8.17 7.36
C ILE A 108 -9.15 8.97 8.18
N GLU A 109 -9.10 10.30 8.07
CA GLU A 109 -10.11 11.16 8.70
C GLU A 109 -11.51 10.81 8.17
N PRO A 110 -12.53 10.65 9.04
CA PRO A 110 -13.86 10.22 8.63
C PRO A 110 -14.45 11.08 7.49
N GLU A 111 -14.27 12.40 7.55
CA GLU A 111 -14.77 13.34 6.54
C GLU A 111 -14.16 13.08 5.14
N ILE A 112 -12.89 12.69 5.08
CA ILE A 112 -12.22 12.32 3.82
C ILE A 112 -12.83 11.05 3.27
N LEU A 113 -13.05 10.03 4.12
CA LEU A 113 -13.60 8.75 3.68
C LEU A 113 -15.07 8.87 3.25
N GLU A 114 -15.86 9.68 3.95
CA GLU A 114 -17.23 10.03 3.56
C GLU A 114 -17.27 10.80 2.24
N SER A 115 -16.39 11.78 2.07
CA SER A 115 -16.27 12.52 0.82
C SER A 115 -15.84 11.61 -0.33
N ALA A 116 -14.92 10.68 -0.09
CA ALA A 116 -14.48 9.68 -1.07
C ALA A 116 -15.61 8.73 -1.46
N ALA A 117 -16.46 8.32 -0.50
CA ALA A 117 -17.63 7.50 -0.78
C ALA A 117 -18.64 8.23 -1.67
N ARG A 118 -18.82 9.55 -1.49
CA ARG A 118 -19.70 10.38 -2.32
C ARG A 118 -19.14 10.67 -3.71
N THR A 119 -17.85 11.03 -3.79
CA THR A 119 -17.18 11.40 -5.05
C THR A 119 -16.76 10.18 -5.87
N GLY A 120 -16.63 9.02 -5.22
CA GLY A 120 -16.14 7.80 -5.84
C GLY A 120 -14.62 7.68 -5.86
N HIS A 121 -13.86 8.59 -5.26
CA HIS A 121 -12.39 8.59 -5.31
C HIS A 121 -11.73 8.80 -3.95
N LEU A 122 -10.74 7.96 -3.64
CA LEU A 122 -9.85 8.09 -2.49
C LEU A 122 -8.40 8.00 -2.98
N THR A 123 -7.56 8.98 -2.65
CA THR A 123 -6.14 8.97 -3.02
C THR A 123 -5.26 9.00 -1.78
N GLY A 124 -4.33 8.03 -1.67
CA GLY A 124 -3.30 7.97 -0.65
C GLY A 124 -1.91 8.21 -1.25
N ARG A 125 -1.21 9.25 -0.77
CA ARG A 125 0.14 9.64 -1.23
C ARG A 125 1.18 9.35 -0.16
N LEU A 126 2.27 8.67 -0.51
CA LEU A 126 3.35 8.31 0.43
C LEU A 126 4.72 8.14 -0.24
N GLY A 127 5.78 8.30 0.55
CA GLY A 127 7.13 7.84 0.20
C GLY A 127 7.34 6.39 0.66
N LEU A 128 8.09 5.59 -0.10
CA LEU A 128 8.25 4.14 0.12
C LEU A 128 9.56 3.71 0.77
N THR A 129 10.42 4.66 1.12
CA THR A 129 11.63 4.43 1.91
C THR A 129 11.36 4.74 3.39
N ASP A 130 11.98 4.06 4.34
CA ASP A 130 11.88 4.40 5.77
C ASP A 130 13.04 5.32 6.22
N ALA A 131 13.07 5.67 7.49
CA ALA A 131 14.10 6.57 8.04
C ALA A 131 15.52 5.97 7.99
N LYS A 132 15.67 4.66 7.76
CA LYS A 132 16.95 3.97 7.61
C LYS A 132 17.36 3.81 6.15
N GLY A 133 16.58 4.31 5.19
CA GLY A 133 16.84 4.09 3.77
C GLY A 133 16.37 2.72 3.26
N GLN A 134 15.50 2.03 4.00
CA GLN A 134 15.04 0.67 3.68
C GLN A 134 13.59 0.67 3.17
N PRO A 135 13.08 -0.46 2.64
CA PRO A 135 11.69 -0.55 2.21
C PRO A 135 10.71 -0.28 3.37
N LEU A 136 9.77 0.65 3.16
CA LEU A 136 8.78 1.05 4.16
C LEU A 136 7.98 -0.15 4.68
N CYS A 137 7.80 -0.24 6.00
CA CYS A 137 7.08 -1.35 6.61
C CYS A 137 6.14 -0.96 7.76
N ALA A 138 5.51 -1.97 8.36
CA ALA A 138 4.58 -1.84 9.48
C ALA A 138 3.35 -0.97 9.13
N ARG A 139 2.69 -0.39 10.14
CA ARG A 139 1.52 0.49 9.92
C ARG A 139 2.01 1.88 9.52
N VAL A 140 1.64 2.33 8.33
CA VAL A 140 1.92 3.68 7.84
C VAL A 140 0.83 4.62 8.32
N ARG A 141 1.21 5.71 8.99
CA ARG A 141 0.28 6.70 9.54
C ARG A 141 0.60 8.10 9.00
N PRO A 142 -0.36 9.03 8.99
CA PRO A 142 -0.05 10.45 8.83
C PRO A 142 1.03 10.90 9.83
N PRO A 143 1.97 11.79 9.43
CA PRO A 143 2.03 12.48 8.13
C PRO A 143 2.75 11.69 7.02
N ARG A 144 3.20 10.44 7.25
CA ARG A 144 3.94 9.66 6.21
C ARG A 144 3.06 9.28 5.02
N ILE A 145 1.75 9.17 5.23
CA ILE A 145 0.75 9.07 4.17
C ILE A 145 -0.23 10.23 4.29
N VAL A 146 -0.59 10.82 3.15
CA VAL A 146 -1.61 11.86 3.04
C VAL A 146 -2.79 11.28 2.26
N TRP A 147 -3.98 11.39 2.83
CA TRP A 147 -5.23 10.96 2.20
C TRP A 147 -6.03 12.14 1.67
N SER A 148 -6.77 11.94 0.58
CA SER A 148 -7.67 12.95 0.02
C SER A 148 -8.82 12.29 -0.75
N ALA A 149 -9.96 12.97 -0.84
CA ALA A 149 -11.15 12.51 -1.56
C ALA A 149 -11.17 12.97 -3.03
N THR A 150 -10.01 12.98 -3.68
CA THR A 150 -9.86 13.36 -5.09
C THR A 150 -9.47 12.13 -5.90
N GLY A 151 -9.69 12.18 -7.22
CA GLY A 151 -9.10 11.21 -8.15
C GLY A 151 -7.57 11.24 -8.09
N GLY A 152 -6.96 10.17 -8.62
CA GLY A 152 -5.51 10.13 -8.83
C GLY A 152 -5.07 11.18 -9.86
N ALA A 153 -3.79 11.57 -9.77
CA ALA A 153 -3.12 12.46 -10.72
C ALA A 153 -2.75 11.74 -12.02
#